data_AF-A0A178J6I4-F1
#
_entry.id   AF-A0A178J6I4-F1
#
_cell.length_a   1.000
_cell.length_b   1.000
_cell.length_c   1.000
_cell.angle_alpha   90.00
_cell.angle_beta   90.00
_cell.angle_gamma   90.00
#
_symmetry.space_group_name_H-M   'P 1'
#
loop_
_entity.id
_entity.type
_entity.pdbx_description
1 polymer ?
#
loop_
_entity_poly.entity_id
_entity_poly.type
_entity_poly.pdbx_seq_one_letter_code
_entity_poly.pdbx_strand_id
1 'polypeptide(L)' 'MDEIVNWRHLSDQERDQVMANLSGKTSTHNCPSCHQPAQCDISQGKSTCWCFEIEKRDTSDLPKTDTCLCRKCLSKLPTA' A
#
# COMPACT_ATOMS: atom_id res chain seq x y z
N MET A 1 0.42 2.28 11.35
CA MET A 1 1.76 2.42 10.72
C MET A 1 2.58 1.25 11.26
N ASP A 2 2.04 0.05 11.05
CA ASP A 2 2.31 -1.05 11.97
C ASP A 2 3.66 -1.70 11.69
N GLU A 3 4.18 -1.50 10.48
CA GLU A 3 5.48 -1.97 10.04
C GLU A 3 6.63 -1.40 10.90
N ILE A 4 6.54 -0.14 11.37
CA ILE A 4 7.56 0.47 12.24
C ILE A 4 7.42 -0.03 13.68
N VAL A 5 6.19 -0.17 14.17
CA VAL A 5 5.90 -0.64 15.54
C VAL A 5 6.31 -2.10 15.70
N ASN A 6 6.07 -2.92 14.68
CA ASN A 6 6.40 -4.34 14.66
C ASN A 6 7.79 -4.63 14.12
N TRP A 7 8.59 -3.61 13.76
CA TRP A 7 9.89 -3.78 13.11
C TRP A 7 10.83 -4.72 13.86
N ARG A 8 10.84 -4.64 15.20
CA ARG A 8 11.66 -5.49 16.07
C ARG A 8 11.27 -6.98 16.03
N HIS A 9 10.04 -7.27 15.63
CA HIS A 9 9.48 -8.62 15.53
C HIS A 9 9.62 -9.22 14.12
N LEU A 10 9.97 -8.42 13.12
CA LEU A 10 10.26 -8.88 11.77
C LEU A 10 11.65 -9.51 11.69
N SER A 11 11.78 -10.62 10.97
CA SER A 11 13.06 -11.16 10.51
C SER A 11 13.73 -10.23 9.50
N ASP A 12 15.02 -10.43 9.24
CA ASP A 12 15.75 -9.60 8.26
C ASP A 12 15.16 -9.73 6.86
N GLN A 13 14.72 -10.93 6.47
CA GLN A 13 14.05 -11.15 5.18
C GLN A 13 12.72 -10.38 5.08
N GLU A 14 11.93 -10.35 6.16
CA GLU A 14 10.67 -9.58 6.17
C GLU A 14 10.92 -8.08 6.13
N ARG A 15 11.94 -7.59 6.83
CA ARG A 15 12.37 -6.18 6.77
C ARG A 15 12.82 -5.79 5.36
N ASP A 16 13.61 -6.63 4.71
CA ASP A 16 14.05 -6.40 3.33
C ASP A 16 12.86 -6.33 2.37
N GLN A 17 11.87 -7.21 2.55
CA GLN A 17 10.65 -7.20 1.75
C GLN A 17 9.83 -5.92 1.99
N VAL A 18 9.70 -5.47 3.24
CA VAL A 18 9.04 -4.20 3.57
C VAL A 18 9.78 -3.03 2.90
N MET A 19 11.11 -2.98 2.98
CA MET A 19 11.91 -1.94 2.32
C MET A 19 11.79 -1.98 0.79
N ALA A 20 11.75 -3.18 0.19
CA ALA A 20 11.54 -3.33 -1.24
C ALA A 20 10.17 -2.79 -1.68
N ASN A 21 9.11 -3.04 -0.90
CA ASN A 21 7.77 -2.51 -1.16
C ASN A 21 7.73 -0.99 -1.00
N LEU A 22 8.31 -0.44 0.07
CA LEU A 22 8.33 1.00 0.34
C LEU A 22 9.18 1.78 -0.68
N SER A 23 10.27 1.19 -1.17
CA SER A 23 11.11 1.78 -2.22
C SER A 23 10.54 1.61 -3.63
N GLY A 24 9.46 0.84 -3.78
CA GLY A 24 8.85 0.55 -5.08
C GLY A 24 9.66 -0.42 -5.95
N LYS A 25 10.67 -1.11 -5.39
CA LYS A 25 11.42 -2.18 -6.09
C LYS A 25 10.52 -3.37 -6.39
N THR A 26 9.60 -3.67 -5.47
CA THR A 26 8.51 -4.62 -5.67
C THR A 26 7.20 -3.86 -5.80
N SER A 27 6.46 -4.19 -6.85
CA SER A 27 5.15 -3.60 -7.10
C SER A 27 4.28 -4.60 -7.87
N THR A 28 2.98 -4.39 -7.78
CA THR A 28 1.99 -5.19 -8.51
C THR A 28 1.37 -4.43 -9.68
N HIS A 29 1.37 -3.10 -9.62
CA HIS A 29 0.81 -2.22 -10.64
C HIS A 29 1.34 -0.80 -10.44
N ASN A 30 1.02 0.09 -11.39
CA ASN A 30 1.25 1.51 -11.25
C ASN A 30 -0.01 2.19 -10.70
N CYS A 31 0.17 3.09 -9.73
CA CYS A 31 -0.90 3.88 -9.14
C CYS A 31 -1.63 4.69 -10.22
N PRO A 32 -2.96 4.60 -10.36
CA PRO A 32 -3.68 5.31 -11.43
C PRO A 32 -3.67 6.84 -11.27
N SER A 33 -3.37 7.35 -10.07
CA SER A 33 -3.31 8.79 -9.81
C SER A 33 -1.94 9.42 -10.12
N CYS A 34 -0.84 8.74 -9.81
CA CYS A 34 0.52 9.31 -9.92
C CYS A 34 1.49 8.50 -10.78
N HIS A 35 1.04 7.36 -11.31
CA HIS A 35 1.81 6.43 -12.16
C HIS A 35 3.09 5.87 -11.49
N GLN A 36 3.24 6.04 -10.19
CA GLN A 36 4.33 5.44 -9.40
C GLN A 36 3.99 4.00 -9.00
N PRO A 37 5.00 3.17 -8.72
CA PRO A 37 4.79 1.80 -8.25
C PRO A 37 3.84 1.71 -7.05
N ALA A 38 2.93 0.75 -7.09
CA ALA A 38 1.97 0.46 -6.03
C ALA A 38 1.94 -1.05 -5.71
N GLN A 39 1.96 -1.34 -4.41
CA GLN A 39 1.94 -2.69 -3.88
C GLN A 39 0.53 -3.06 -3.42
N CYS A 40 0.03 -4.21 -3.87
CA CYS A 40 -1.21 -4.82 -3.39
C CYS A 40 -0.90 -6.25 -2.95
N ASP A 41 -0.97 -6.49 -1.64
CA ASP A 41 -0.67 -7.81 -1.08
C ASP A 41 -1.75 -8.86 -1.41
N ILE A 42 -3.01 -8.44 -1.57
CA ILE A 42 -4.10 -9.32 -2.03
C ILE A 42 -3.81 -9.86 -3.42
N SER A 43 -3.33 -9.01 -4.34
CA SER A 43 -2.95 -9.43 -5.69
C SER A 43 -1.76 -10.39 -5.72
N GLN A 44 -0.96 -10.43 -4.64
CA GLN A 44 0.11 -11.43 -4.46
C GLN A 44 -0.36 -12.69 -3.69
N GLY A 45 -1.66 -12.83 -3.43
CA GLY A 45 -2.23 -13.98 -2.75
C GLY A 45 -2.15 -13.95 -1.22
N LYS A 46 -1.82 -12.81 -0.62
CA LYS A 46 -1.90 -12.65 0.85
C LYS A 46 -3.34 -12.38 1.28
N SER A 47 -3.63 -12.63 2.56
CA SER A 47 -4.94 -12.41 3.16
C SER A 47 -5.19 -10.96 3.60
N THR A 48 -4.13 -10.18 3.83
CA THR A 48 -4.19 -8.78 4.28
C THR A 48 -3.36 -7.88 3.38
N CYS A 49 -3.70 -6.59 3.36
CA CYS A 49 -2.96 -5.56 2.64
C CYS A 49 -2.76 -4.34 3.54
N TRP A 50 -1.63 -3.63 3.36
CA TRP A 50 -1.32 -2.41 4.12
C TRP A 50 -2.45 -1.37 4.09
N CYS A 51 -3.27 -1.34 3.03
CA CYS A 51 -4.37 -0.38 2.91
C CYS A 51 -5.55 -0.70 3.85
N PHE A 52 -5.55 -1.84 4.53
CA PHE A 52 -6.57 -2.16 5.54
C PHE A 52 -6.24 -1.53 6.90
N GLU A 53 -4.98 -1.16 7.13
CA GLU A 53 -4.52 -0.51 8.36
C GLU A 53 -4.66 1.02 8.32
N ILE A 54 -5.03 1.59 7.17
CA ILE A 54 -5.29 3.02 7.08
C ILE A 54 -6.75 3.31 7.40
N GLU A 55 -6.99 4.44 8.05
CA GLU A 55 -8.34 4.96 8.21
C GLU A 55 -9.04 5.11 6.86
N LYS A 56 -10.31 4.73 6.81
CA LYS A 56 -11.12 4.71 5.60
C LYS A 56 -11.13 6.09 4.95
N ARG A 57 -10.81 6.12 3.67
CA ARG A 57 -10.75 7.33 2.86
C ARG A 57 -12.00 7.46 2.00
N ASP A 58 -12.40 8.69 1.78
CA ASP A 58 -13.44 8.99 0.81
C ASP A 58 -12.85 8.88 -0.60
N THR A 59 -13.46 8.01 -1.41
CA THR A 59 -13.07 7.72 -2.78
C THR A 59 -14.20 8.05 -3.76
N SER A 60 -15.26 8.75 -3.33
CA SER A 60 -16.43 9.05 -4.16
C SER A 60 -16.08 9.81 -5.45
N ASP A 61 -15.12 10.72 -5.34
CA ASP A 61 -14.73 11.64 -6.41
C ASP A 61 -13.63 11.07 -7.32
N LEU A 62 -13.20 9.84 -7.06
CA LEU A 62 -12.18 9.19 -7.87
C LEU A 62 -12.80 8.50 -9.09
N PRO A 63 -12.09 8.52 -10.24
CA PRO A 63 -12.44 7.64 -11.35
C PRO A 63 -12.49 6.19 -10.88
N LYS A 64 -13.49 5.43 -11.35
CA LYS A 64 -13.54 4.00 -11.07
C LYS A 64 -12.36 3.32 -11.78
N THR A 65 -11.49 2.69 -11.01
CA THR A 65 -10.33 1.93 -11.49
C THR A 65 -10.32 0.53 -10.90
N ASP A 66 -9.84 -0.44 -11.66
CA ASP A 66 -9.70 -1.83 -11.18
C ASP A 66 -8.44 -2.03 -10.30
N THR A 67 -7.60 -1.00 -10.18
CA THR A 67 -6.35 -1.02 -9.40
C THR A 67 -6.38 -0.04 -8.23
N CYS A 68 -5.56 -0.33 -7.22
CA CYS A 68 -5.48 0.45 -5.99
C CYS A 68 -4.64 1.73 -6.17
N LEU A 69 -4.84 2.71 -5.29
CA LEU A 69 -3.91 3.83 -5.15
C LEU A 69 -2.67 3.42 -4.34
N CYS A 70 -1.52 4.05 -4.62
CA CYS A 70 -0.36 3.93 -3.74
C CYS A 70 -0.62 4.61 -2.38
N ARG A 71 0.14 4.22 -1.36
CA ARG A 71 0.05 4.75 0.01
C ARG A 71 0.07 6.27 0.07
N LYS A 72 0.92 6.93 -0.72
CA LYS A 72 1.01 8.39 -0.77
C LYS A 72 -0.24 9.05 -1.33
N CYS A 73 -0.84 8.49 -2.37
CA CYS A 73 -2.05 9.06 -2.97
C CYS A 73 -3.27 8.78 -2.09
N LEU A 74 -3.40 7.56 -1.58
CA LEU A 74 -4.52 7.17 -0.74
C LEU A 74 -4.58 7.99 0.57
N SER A 75 -3.44 8.17 1.25
CA SER A 75 -3.37 8.96 2.49
C SER A 75 -3.63 10.47 2.32
N LYS A 76 -3.63 10.98 1.08
CA LYS A 76 -3.96 12.40 0.79
C LYS A 76 -5.46 12.65 0.65
N LEU A 77 -6.25 11.60 0.50
CA LEU A 77 -7.70 11.72 0.38
C LEU A 77 -8.31 12.14 1.72
N PRO A 78 -9.45 12.86 1.67
CA PRO A 78 -10.25 13.11 2.86
C PRO A 78 -10.67 11.78 3.51
N THR A 79 -10.86 11.81 4.83
CA THR A 79 -11.44 10.70 5.59
C THR A 79 -12.95 10.65 5.34
N ALA A 80 -13.52 9.45 5.29
CA ALA A 80 -14.94 9.20 5.04
C ALA A 80 -15.78 9.18 6.34
#